data_AF-A0A818MHE3-F1
#
_entry.id   AF-A0A818MHE3-F1
#
_cell.length_a   1.000
_cell.length_b   1.000
_cell.length_c   1.000
_cell.angle_alpha   90.00
_cell.angle_beta   90.00
_cell.angle_gamma   90.00
#
_symmetry.space_group_name_H-M   'P 1'
#
loop_
_entity.id
_entity.type
_entity.pdbx_description
1 polymer ?
#
loop_
_entity_poly.entity_id
_entity_poly.type
_entity_poly.pdbx_seq_one_letter_code
_entity_poly.pdbx_strand_id
1 'polypeptide(L)'
;MQGISTILLSCLLSLPFLVQLRPYFPNIKQMSQSMLEESMNKNIGYNYGDQINIGFSDFELIQAKNREVELQQKYDLTAIVLHWKRSDSTKIVVDYLLHSNLFKEIIIWNNNPQINLEKSLFQNYNHSLESIRIINSKENLKDEAKYRACVEAKTMACFYVDDDWDASSYLKSLVADFRADPYVLHSATDPYTFYTNLMWTYFDSEIDLHSGFSWIGCGSIFLREYAQRHLQYLQMHLKNNSNLMHFSDVFFSIWLNDIPSQFNMNIRHLPASNAGVSFSSMSSFLNNQYQSSILAIRILEHNLRYNQSKDVNHLEFSRRQNRRFSNYIKSSGDKDEFIFFTNILPMDIERIPFSISKDFERGTRNNLPKGTNVSFFLSHTTLNAVDNDPKTCWRPGRNVHRGEFFAIDFLYIRTNLSFSITVAHGQELQNSLDLNLSFDGVWWIAYRSFNGITIRNQNLTSNIQQYKIVFNATEFNTGFHSFRYIAFNSSKLSPCGEFQVCDVQTMAHTTHTPLQ
;
A
#
# COMPACT_ATOMS: atom_id res chain seq x y z
N MET A 1 -10.84 14.03 45.23
CA MET A 1 -10.66 14.00 43.76
C MET A 1 -11.48 15.11 43.09
N GLN A 2 -11.17 16.38 43.33
CA GLN A 2 -11.79 17.53 42.64
C GLN A 2 -10.78 18.62 42.21
N GLY A 3 -9.47 18.42 42.47
CA GLY A 3 -8.42 19.41 42.15
C GLY A 3 -7.61 19.12 40.87
N ILE A 4 -7.77 17.96 40.24
CA ILE A 4 -6.97 17.56 39.06
C ILE A 4 -7.65 17.96 37.74
N SER A 5 -8.98 18.16 37.74
CA SER A 5 -9.76 18.51 36.55
C SER A 5 -9.51 19.93 36.02
N THR A 6 -9.17 20.88 36.90
CA THR A 6 -9.07 22.29 36.52
C THR A 6 -7.73 22.63 35.87
N ILE A 7 -6.68 21.85 36.14
CA ILE A 7 -5.32 22.09 35.64
C ILE A 7 -5.17 21.60 34.20
N LEU A 8 -5.75 20.45 33.85
CA LEU A 8 -5.75 19.91 32.48
C LEU A 8 -6.51 20.78 31.48
N LEU A 9 -7.60 21.45 31.90
CA LEU A 9 -8.38 22.34 31.04
C LEU A 9 -7.65 23.66 30.74
N SER A 10 -6.77 24.12 31.65
CA SER A 10 -5.99 25.34 31.46
C SER A 10 -4.84 25.15 30.46
N CYS A 11 -4.26 23.94 30.35
CA CYS A 11 -3.19 23.63 29.41
C CYS A 11 -3.67 23.43 27.96
N LEU A 12 -4.89 22.96 27.76
CA LEU A 12 -5.46 22.76 26.41
C LEU A 12 -5.86 24.07 25.73
N LEU A 13 -6.15 25.12 26.51
CA LEU A 13 -6.56 26.43 26.00
C LEU A 13 -5.39 27.37 25.67
N SER A 14 -4.14 26.98 25.96
CA SER A 14 -2.92 27.74 25.64
C SER A 14 -2.23 27.30 24.35
N LEU A 15 -2.82 26.40 23.57
CA LEU A 15 -2.27 25.99 22.28
C LEU A 15 -2.42 27.12 21.23
N PRO A 16 -1.34 27.52 20.53
CA PRO A 16 -1.34 28.62 19.55
C PRO A 16 -2.37 28.49 18.43
N PHE A 17 -2.84 27.27 18.17
CA PHE A 17 -3.76 26.92 17.08
C PHE A 17 -5.20 27.43 17.30
N LEU A 18 -5.65 27.57 18.55
CA LEU A 18 -7.03 27.98 18.87
C LEU A 18 -7.24 29.51 18.84
N VAL A 19 -6.15 30.29 18.82
CA VAL A 19 -6.22 31.76 18.80
C VAL A 19 -6.52 32.30 17.39
N GLN A 20 -6.20 31.57 16.33
CA GLN A 20 -6.39 32.01 14.94
C GLN A 20 -7.81 31.81 14.37
N LEU A 21 -8.65 30.98 15.01
CA LEU A 21 -10.00 30.65 14.51
C LEU A 21 -11.12 31.49 15.14
N ARG A 22 -10.79 32.38 16.08
CA ARG A 22 -11.75 33.21 16.83
C ARG A 22 -12.68 34.12 16.00
N PRO A 23 -12.32 34.63 14.80
CA PRO A 23 -13.21 35.51 14.05
C PRO A 23 -14.37 34.79 13.35
N TYR A 24 -14.28 33.47 13.15
CA TYR A 24 -15.18 32.75 12.25
C TYR A 24 -16.32 32.00 12.96
N PHE A 25 -16.23 31.80 14.28
CA PHE A 25 -17.22 31.01 15.02
C PHE A 25 -17.43 31.53 16.45
N PRO A 26 -18.34 32.49 16.68
CA PRO A 26 -18.52 33.13 17.99
C PRO A 26 -19.13 32.21 19.07
N ASN A 27 -19.63 31.01 18.72
CA ASN A 27 -20.38 30.13 19.64
C ASN A 27 -19.71 28.79 20.00
N ILE A 28 -18.41 28.62 19.77
CA ILE A 28 -17.69 27.36 20.08
C ILE A 28 -17.74 26.98 21.57
N LYS A 29 -17.82 27.95 22.49
CA LYS A 29 -17.88 27.66 23.94
C LYS A 29 -19.13 26.86 24.34
N GLN A 30 -20.29 27.16 23.75
CA GLN A 30 -21.56 26.53 24.14
C GLN A 30 -21.75 25.13 23.52
N MET A 31 -21.30 24.92 22.27
CA MET A 31 -21.28 23.58 21.64
C MET A 31 -20.24 22.65 22.26
N SER A 32 -19.06 23.16 22.65
CA SER A 32 -18.03 22.31 23.26
C SER A 32 -18.43 21.82 24.65
N GLN A 33 -19.09 22.66 25.47
CA GLN A 33 -19.57 22.24 26.79
C GLN A 33 -20.73 21.25 26.71
N SER A 34 -21.69 21.43 25.80
CA SER A 34 -22.78 20.46 25.65
C SER A 34 -22.27 19.11 25.11
N MET A 35 -21.32 19.09 24.16
CA MET A 35 -20.74 17.84 23.63
C MET A 35 -19.77 17.17 24.62
N LEU A 36 -19.06 17.93 25.47
CA LEU A 36 -18.20 17.38 26.52
C LEU A 36 -19.01 16.84 27.70
N GLU A 37 -20.11 17.48 28.09
CA GLU A 37 -21.02 16.95 29.12
C GLU A 37 -21.82 15.74 28.62
N GLU A 38 -22.16 15.66 27.33
CA GLU A 38 -22.79 14.45 26.74
C GLU A 38 -21.82 13.28 26.57
N SER A 39 -20.52 13.54 26.38
CA SER A 39 -19.49 12.50 26.22
C SER A 39 -18.91 12.00 27.55
N MET A 40 -18.86 12.81 28.60
CA MET A 40 -18.33 12.39 29.91
C MET A 40 -19.35 11.68 30.82
N ASN A 41 -20.66 11.76 30.51
CA ASN A 41 -21.71 11.07 31.29
C ASN A 41 -22.21 9.75 30.68
N LYS A 42 -21.62 9.26 29.57
CA LYS A 42 -21.87 7.92 29.03
C LYS A 42 -20.81 6.92 29.47
N ASN A 43 -20.59 6.79 30.78
CA ASN A 43 -20.07 5.54 31.36
C ASN A 43 -21.24 4.59 31.62
N ILE A 44 -21.86 4.13 30.53
CA ILE A 44 -22.81 3.02 30.58
C ILE A 44 -21.97 1.75 30.50
N GLY A 45 -21.86 1.04 31.61
CA GLY A 45 -21.40 -0.34 31.61
C GLY A 45 -22.30 -1.14 30.66
N TYR A 46 -21.76 -1.55 29.52
CA TYR A 46 -22.45 -2.41 28.58
C TYR A 46 -22.64 -3.79 29.23
N ASN A 47 -23.83 -4.01 29.77
CA ASN A 47 -24.34 -5.33 30.07
C ASN A 47 -24.33 -6.18 28.78
N TYR A 48 -23.82 -7.40 28.87
CA TYR A 48 -23.86 -8.44 27.83
C TYR A 48 -25.31 -8.96 27.63
N GLY A 49 -26.21 -8.08 27.17
CA GLY A 49 -27.58 -8.42 26.76
C GLY A 49 -27.85 -7.83 25.39
N ASP A 50 -28.25 -8.68 24.45
CA ASP A 50 -28.76 -8.38 23.10
C ASP A 50 -28.15 -7.14 22.43
N GLN A 51 -26.95 -7.30 21.87
CA GLN A 51 -26.31 -6.26 21.07
C GLN A 51 -27.14 -5.98 19.81
N ILE A 52 -27.75 -4.79 19.77
CA ILE A 52 -28.34 -4.24 18.55
C ILE A 52 -27.19 -4.01 17.56
N ASN A 53 -27.09 -4.86 16.53
CA ASN A 53 -26.23 -4.63 15.38
C ASN A 53 -26.79 -3.46 14.57
N ILE A 54 -26.49 -2.23 14.98
CA ILE A 54 -26.74 -1.03 14.19
C ILE A 54 -25.66 -1.03 13.10
N GLY A 55 -26.04 -1.38 11.87
CA GLY A 55 -25.15 -1.27 10.72
C GLY A 55 -24.90 0.19 10.34
N PHE A 56 -24.25 0.39 9.20
CA PHE A 56 -24.02 1.72 8.65
C PHE A 56 -25.36 2.40 8.32
N SER A 57 -25.48 3.66 8.71
CA SER A 57 -26.57 4.54 8.29
C SER A 57 -26.38 4.99 6.83
N ASP A 58 -27.48 5.38 6.18
CA ASP A 58 -27.42 5.98 4.84
C ASP A 58 -26.56 7.25 4.82
N PHE A 59 -26.56 8.01 5.92
CA PHE A 59 -25.72 9.20 6.07
C PHE A 59 -24.23 8.85 6.02
N GLU A 60 -23.80 7.84 6.77
CA GLU A 60 -22.40 7.37 6.76
C GLU A 60 -21.99 6.84 5.38
N LEU A 61 -22.88 6.11 4.70
CA LEU A 61 -22.65 5.63 3.34
C LEU A 61 -22.44 6.79 2.36
N ILE A 62 -23.28 7.82 2.41
CA ILE A 62 -23.16 9.01 1.56
C ILE A 62 -21.86 9.76 1.85
N GLN A 63 -21.52 9.97 3.12
CA GLN A 63 -20.26 10.64 3.51
C GLN A 63 -19.04 9.86 3.00
N ALA A 64 -19.04 8.54 3.16
CA ALA A 64 -17.95 7.70 2.72
C ALA A 64 -17.78 7.73 1.19
N LYS A 65 -18.88 7.65 0.43
CA LYS A 65 -18.85 7.79 -1.05
C LYS A 65 -18.34 9.16 -1.50
N ASN A 66 -18.79 10.24 -0.86
CA ASN A 66 -18.30 11.59 -1.16
C ASN A 66 -16.79 11.69 -0.90
N ARG A 67 -16.31 11.06 0.18
CA ARG A 67 -14.89 11.03 0.51
C ARG A 67 -14.07 10.25 -0.53
N GLU A 68 -14.56 9.13 -1.05
CA GLU A 68 -13.87 8.41 -2.13
C GLU A 68 -13.73 9.27 -3.39
N VAL A 69 -14.78 10.00 -3.76
CA VAL A 69 -14.75 10.94 -4.89
C VAL A 69 -13.74 12.08 -4.65
N GLU A 70 -13.74 12.67 -3.46
CA GLU A 70 -12.79 13.72 -3.07
C GLU A 70 -11.34 13.21 -3.16
N LEU A 71 -11.06 12.00 -2.65
CA LEU A 71 -9.73 11.39 -2.73
C LEU A 71 -9.33 11.12 -4.18
N GLN A 72 -10.25 10.63 -5.02
CA GLN A 72 -9.98 10.41 -6.44
C GLN A 72 -9.62 11.71 -7.15
N GLN A 73 -10.34 12.81 -6.90
CA GLN A 73 -10.06 14.11 -7.50
C GLN A 73 -8.78 14.74 -6.97
N LYS A 74 -8.55 14.65 -5.66
CA LYS A 74 -7.35 15.19 -5.01
C LYS A 74 -6.09 14.46 -5.47
N TYR A 75 -6.18 13.15 -5.65
CA TYR A 75 -5.07 12.29 -6.04
C TYR A 75 -5.24 11.75 -7.46
N ASP A 76 -5.48 12.67 -8.39
CA ASP A 76 -5.28 12.42 -9.82
C ASP A 76 -3.82 12.00 -10.08
N LEU A 77 -3.63 11.14 -11.07
CA LEU A 77 -2.36 10.49 -11.35
C LEU A 77 -1.85 10.81 -12.76
N THR A 78 -0.54 10.99 -12.86
CA THR A 78 0.21 10.91 -14.12
C THR A 78 0.94 9.58 -14.17
N ALA A 79 0.77 8.81 -15.25
CA ALA A 79 1.59 7.63 -15.47
C ALA A 79 2.94 8.04 -16.09
N ILE A 80 4.02 7.42 -15.63
CA ILE A 80 5.38 7.62 -16.12
C ILE A 80 5.88 6.28 -16.62
N VAL A 81 6.30 6.26 -17.88
CA VAL A 81 6.91 5.09 -18.52
C VAL A 81 8.36 5.42 -18.82
N LEU A 82 9.29 4.66 -18.25
CA LEU A 82 10.70 4.79 -18.58
C LEU A 82 11.06 3.93 -19.78
N HIS A 83 11.33 4.59 -20.90
CA HIS A 83 11.76 3.93 -22.12
C HIS A 83 13.29 3.96 -22.27
N TRP A 84 13.89 2.85 -22.72
CA TRP A 84 15.27 2.82 -23.19
C TRP A 84 15.44 2.16 -24.57
N LYS A 85 15.40 0.83 -24.65
CA LYS A 85 15.69 0.08 -25.90
C LYS A 85 14.56 -0.87 -26.29
N ARG A 86 13.41 -0.78 -25.63
CA ARG A 86 12.28 -1.71 -25.79
C ARG A 86 11.02 -0.98 -26.24
N SER A 87 11.07 -0.37 -27.43
CA SER A 87 9.94 0.43 -27.93
C SER A 87 8.65 -0.39 -28.09
N ASP A 88 8.73 -1.68 -28.45
CA ASP A 88 7.53 -2.53 -28.55
C ASP A 88 6.91 -2.84 -27.19
N SER A 89 7.73 -3.13 -26.18
CA SER A 89 7.26 -3.31 -24.80
C SER A 89 6.67 -2.00 -24.25
N THR A 90 7.28 -0.85 -24.58
CA THR A 90 6.73 0.47 -24.23
C THR A 90 5.36 0.71 -24.86
N LYS A 91 5.10 0.27 -26.09
CA LYS A 91 3.77 0.36 -26.72
C LYS A 91 2.74 -0.45 -25.92
N ILE A 92 3.08 -1.68 -25.53
CA ILE A 92 2.22 -2.54 -24.69
C ILE A 92 1.91 -1.85 -23.36
N VAL A 93 2.93 -1.26 -22.72
CA VAL A 93 2.75 -0.53 -21.46
C VAL A 93 1.81 0.65 -21.63
N VAL A 94 2.06 1.51 -22.61
CA VAL A 94 1.23 2.69 -22.88
C VAL A 94 -0.22 2.27 -23.22
N ASP A 95 -0.39 1.17 -23.95
CA ASP A 95 -1.70 0.65 -24.33
C ASP A 95 -2.59 0.34 -23.11
N TYR A 96 -2.12 -0.46 -22.16
CA TYR A 96 -2.95 -0.78 -20.99
C TYR A 96 -3.14 0.44 -20.07
N LEU A 97 -2.18 1.37 -20.02
CA LEU A 97 -2.32 2.61 -19.25
C LEU A 97 -3.43 3.49 -19.83
N LEU A 98 -3.51 3.64 -21.16
CA LEU A 98 -4.58 4.36 -21.84
C LEU A 98 -5.95 3.72 -21.59
N HIS A 99 -6.05 2.39 -21.70
CA HIS A 99 -7.30 1.66 -21.50
C HIS A 99 -7.80 1.67 -20.05
N SER A 100 -6.91 1.90 -19.07
CA SER A 100 -7.29 1.90 -17.65
C SER A 100 -8.21 3.06 -17.25
N ASN A 101 -8.18 4.18 -17.97
CA ASN A 101 -8.84 5.45 -17.59
C ASN A 101 -8.47 5.96 -16.18
N LEU A 102 -7.34 5.51 -15.60
CA LEU A 102 -6.90 5.92 -14.27
C LEU A 102 -6.04 7.19 -14.26
N PHE A 103 -5.51 7.58 -15.42
CA PHE A 103 -4.49 8.61 -15.56
C PHE A 103 -4.99 9.84 -16.32
N LYS A 104 -4.61 11.02 -15.86
CA LYS A 104 -4.88 12.30 -16.55
C LYS A 104 -3.85 12.60 -17.64
N GLU A 105 -2.66 12.06 -17.49
CA GLU A 105 -1.51 12.28 -18.37
C GLU A 105 -0.62 11.03 -18.35
N ILE A 106 0.03 10.74 -19.47
CA ILE A 106 1.09 9.75 -19.58
C ILE A 106 2.36 10.47 -20.04
N ILE A 107 3.41 10.41 -19.24
CA ILE A 107 4.75 10.88 -19.60
C ILE A 107 5.61 9.69 -19.98
N ILE A 108 6.11 9.69 -21.21
CA ILE A 108 7.10 8.72 -21.68
C ILE A 108 8.45 9.40 -21.61
N TRP A 109 9.28 9.00 -20.65
CA TRP A 109 10.64 9.49 -20.55
C TRP A 109 11.55 8.59 -21.37
N ASN A 110 11.97 9.06 -22.55
CA ASN A 110 12.92 8.36 -23.38
C ASN A 110 14.34 8.63 -22.86
N ASN A 111 14.88 7.64 -22.14
CA ASN A 111 16.25 7.68 -21.64
C ASN A 111 17.29 7.41 -22.73
N ASN A 112 16.91 7.09 -23.98
CA ASN A 112 17.82 6.72 -25.07
C ASN A 112 18.23 7.92 -25.94
N PRO A 113 19.47 8.42 -25.80
CA PRO A 113 19.91 9.59 -26.56
C PRO A 113 20.20 9.29 -28.03
N GLN A 114 20.20 8.01 -28.44
CA GLN A 114 20.48 7.61 -29.81
C GLN A 114 19.24 7.69 -30.71
N ILE A 115 18.04 7.77 -30.13
CA ILE A 115 16.78 7.85 -30.87
C ILE A 115 15.87 8.89 -30.25
N ASN A 116 15.04 9.53 -31.06
CA ASN A 116 13.92 10.33 -30.58
C ASN A 116 12.63 9.54 -30.75
N LEU A 117 11.86 9.40 -29.68
CA LEU A 117 10.50 8.88 -29.77
C LEU A 117 9.56 9.97 -30.28
N GLU A 118 8.60 9.54 -31.08
CA GLU A 118 7.53 10.38 -31.62
C GLU A 118 6.17 9.82 -31.23
N LYS A 119 5.15 10.70 -31.15
CA LYS A 119 3.78 10.29 -30.85
C LYS A 119 3.19 9.34 -31.90
N SER A 120 3.72 9.37 -33.13
CA SER A 120 3.34 8.49 -34.23
C SER A 120 3.46 7.00 -33.87
N LEU A 121 4.38 6.65 -32.97
CA LEU A 121 4.56 5.29 -32.47
C LEU A 121 3.35 4.73 -31.72
N PHE A 122 2.44 5.60 -31.26
CA PHE A 122 1.27 5.25 -30.46
C PHE A 122 -0.05 5.55 -31.19
N GLN A 123 -0.02 5.88 -32.49
CA GLN A 123 -1.21 6.27 -33.25
C GLN A 123 -2.25 5.16 -33.48
N ASN A 124 -1.86 3.90 -33.31
CA ASN A 124 -2.76 2.76 -33.54
C ASN A 124 -3.82 2.59 -32.43
N TYR A 125 -3.76 3.39 -31.37
CA TYR A 125 -4.72 3.36 -30.28
C TYR A 125 -5.82 4.39 -30.55
N ASN A 126 -7.10 3.96 -30.52
CA ASN A 126 -8.29 4.83 -30.68
C ASN A 126 -8.49 5.84 -29.52
N HIS A 127 -7.43 6.14 -28.76
CA HIS A 127 -7.42 7.01 -27.60
C HIS A 127 -6.80 8.37 -27.94
N SER A 128 -7.20 9.42 -27.23
CA SER A 128 -6.64 10.76 -27.46
C SER A 128 -5.16 10.80 -27.09
N LEU A 129 -4.30 10.90 -28.11
CA LEU A 129 -2.84 11.14 -28.00
C LEU A 129 -2.49 12.48 -27.32
N GLU A 130 -3.49 13.32 -27.04
CA GLU A 130 -3.33 14.57 -26.29
C GLU A 130 -2.86 14.31 -24.86
N SER A 131 -3.24 13.16 -24.30
CA SER A 131 -2.84 12.72 -22.95
C SER A 131 -1.37 12.28 -22.86
N ILE A 132 -0.70 12.00 -23.99
CA ILE A 132 0.69 11.51 -24.03
C ILE A 132 1.65 12.69 -24.18
N ARG A 133 2.67 12.76 -23.33
CA ARG A 133 3.82 13.65 -23.44
C ARG A 133 5.10 12.83 -23.50
N ILE A 134 5.93 13.08 -24.50
CA ILE A 134 7.21 12.40 -24.68
C ILE A 134 8.33 13.37 -24.33
N ILE A 135 9.25 12.96 -23.47
CA ILE A 135 10.45 13.71 -23.11
C ILE A 135 11.66 12.91 -23.61
N ASN A 136 12.32 13.43 -24.65
CA ASN A 136 13.54 12.84 -25.20
C ASN A 136 14.77 13.38 -24.45
N SER A 137 15.34 12.55 -23.57
CA SER A 137 16.52 12.91 -22.80
C SER A 137 17.78 12.92 -23.68
N LYS A 138 18.68 13.87 -23.41
CA LYS A 138 19.98 13.96 -24.10
C LYS A 138 21.00 12.93 -23.60
N GLU A 139 20.70 12.25 -22.50
CA GLU A 139 21.54 11.24 -21.87
C GLU A 139 20.70 10.18 -21.15
N ASN A 140 21.34 9.07 -20.76
CA ASN A 140 20.69 8.03 -19.96
C ASN A 140 20.81 8.34 -18.47
N LEU A 141 19.75 8.87 -17.86
CA LEU A 141 19.72 9.23 -16.44
C LEU A 141 19.46 8.04 -15.50
N LYS A 142 19.27 6.82 -16.04
CA LYS A 142 18.99 5.61 -15.25
C LYS A 142 17.77 5.82 -14.34
N ASP A 143 17.85 5.43 -13.08
CA ASP A 143 16.75 5.52 -12.11
C ASP A 143 16.33 6.98 -11.83
N GLU A 144 17.24 7.95 -11.97
CA GLU A 144 16.94 9.36 -11.66
C GLU A 144 15.83 9.95 -12.57
N ALA A 145 15.74 9.45 -13.81
CA ALA A 145 14.78 9.91 -14.82
C ALA A 145 13.33 9.92 -14.33
N LYS A 146 12.92 8.91 -13.56
CA LYS A 146 11.53 8.77 -13.10
C LYS A 146 11.11 9.88 -12.16
N TYR A 147 12.02 10.33 -11.29
CA TYR A 147 11.75 11.43 -10.38
C TYR A 147 11.67 12.75 -11.13
N ARG A 148 12.55 12.98 -12.10
CA ARG A 148 12.46 14.16 -12.99
C ARG A 148 11.16 14.19 -13.77
N ALA A 149 10.77 13.07 -14.37
CA ALA A 149 9.48 12.94 -15.04
C ALA A 149 8.31 13.24 -14.11
N CYS A 150 8.37 12.79 -12.85
CA CYS A 150 7.32 13.05 -11.87
C CYS A 150 7.25 14.52 -11.47
N VAL A 151 8.40 15.20 -11.28
CA VAL A 151 8.42 16.64 -11.03
C VAL A 151 7.76 17.43 -12.17
N GLU A 152 7.92 16.98 -13.41
CA GLU A 152 7.30 17.59 -14.60
C GLU A 152 5.80 17.28 -14.73
N ALA A 153 5.26 16.33 -13.96
CA ALA A 153 3.86 15.92 -14.03
C ALA A 153 2.91 17.05 -13.63
N LYS A 154 1.72 17.10 -14.27
CA LYS A 154 0.70 18.10 -13.94
C LYS A 154 -0.14 17.76 -12.71
N THR A 155 -0.14 16.49 -12.31
CA THR A 155 -0.95 15.96 -11.21
C THR A 155 -0.17 15.93 -9.89
N MET A 156 -0.85 15.58 -8.79
CA MET A 156 -0.24 15.53 -7.45
C MET A 156 0.61 14.28 -7.22
N ALA A 157 0.36 13.21 -7.97
CA ALA A 157 0.96 11.91 -7.75
C ALA A 157 1.31 11.23 -9.07
N CYS A 158 2.30 10.36 -9.02
CA CYS A 158 2.83 9.69 -10.20
C CYS A 158 2.75 8.18 -10.00
N PHE A 159 2.19 7.48 -10.99
CA PHE A 159 2.44 6.06 -11.18
C PHE A 159 3.67 5.89 -12.06
N TYR A 160 4.53 4.94 -11.74
CA TYR A 160 5.75 4.67 -12.49
C TYR A 160 5.89 3.18 -12.83
N VAL A 161 6.35 2.87 -14.05
CA VAL A 161 6.71 1.51 -14.47
C VAL A 161 7.85 1.54 -15.51
N ASP A 162 8.74 0.56 -15.47
CA ASP A 162 9.78 0.35 -16.50
C ASP A 162 9.20 -0.26 -17.79
N ASP A 163 9.95 -0.18 -18.89
CA ASP A 163 9.57 -0.74 -20.18
C ASP A 163 9.58 -2.28 -20.28
N ASP A 164 9.93 -3.02 -19.22
CA ASP A 164 9.93 -4.49 -19.19
C ASP A 164 8.91 -5.13 -18.25
N TRP A 165 8.07 -4.35 -17.57
CA TRP A 165 7.08 -4.90 -16.64
C TRP A 165 5.65 -4.64 -17.07
N ASP A 166 4.83 -5.68 -16.93
CA ASP A 166 3.40 -5.60 -17.10
C ASP A 166 2.71 -5.38 -15.75
N ALA A 167 2.12 -4.21 -15.57
CA ALA A 167 1.38 -3.85 -14.37
C ALA A 167 -0.14 -4.04 -14.48
N SER A 168 -0.64 -4.51 -15.63
CA SER A 168 -2.09 -4.54 -15.91
C SER A 168 -2.90 -5.40 -14.94
N SER A 169 -2.29 -6.38 -14.25
CA SER A 169 -2.97 -7.28 -13.31
C SER A 169 -3.07 -6.77 -11.86
N TYR A 170 -2.48 -5.61 -11.55
CA TYR A 170 -2.50 -5.03 -10.19
C TYR A 170 -2.60 -3.51 -10.16
N LEU A 171 -2.86 -2.88 -11.31
CA LEU A 171 -2.83 -1.44 -11.46
C LEU A 171 -3.94 -0.74 -10.67
N LYS A 172 -5.20 -1.19 -10.79
CA LYS A 172 -6.36 -0.66 -10.04
C LYS A 172 -6.16 -0.87 -8.55
N SER A 173 -5.69 -2.05 -8.14
CA SER A 173 -5.37 -2.36 -6.75
C SER A 173 -4.33 -1.41 -6.18
N LEU A 174 -3.23 -1.18 -6.90
CA LEU A 174 -2.18 -0.26 -6.46
C LEU A 174 -2.70 1.19 -6.35
N VAL A 175 -3.53 1.63 -7.29
CA VAL A 175 -4.17 2.97 -7.26
C VAL A 175 -5.16 3.10 -6.10
N ALA A 176 -5.97 2.08 -5.84
CA ALA A 176 -6.93 2.08 -4.74
C ALA A 176 -6.25 2.09 -3.37
N ASP A 177 -5.14 1.35 -3.23
CA ASP A 177 -4.31 1.33 -2.03
C ASP A 177 -3.62 2.68 -1.79
N PHE A 178 -3.04 3.25 -2.86
CA PHE A 178 -2.44 4.59 -2.82
C PHE A 178 -3.45 5.64 -2.36
N ARG A 179 -4.66 5.66 -2.93
CA ARG A 179 -5.68 6.64 -2.52
C ARG A 179 -6.13 6.46 -1.07
N ALA A 180 -6.05 5.25 -0.54
CA ALA A 180 -6.39 4.97 0.84
C ALA A 180 -5.33 5.48 1.84
N ASP A 181 -4.04 5.45 1.45
CA ASP A 181 -2.92 6.03 2.21
C ASP A 181 -1.86 6.70 1.30
N PRO A 182 -2.11 7.92 0.79
CA PRO A 182 -1.34 8.51 -0.31
C PRO A 182 0.02 9.07 0.10
N TYR A 183 0.39 8.99 1.37
CA TYR A 183 1.59 9.61 1.91
C TYR A 183 2.72 8.62 2.17
N VAL A 184 2.57 7.40 1.66
CA VAL A 184 3.60 6.36 1.70
C VAL A 184 3.97 5.97 0.28
N LEU A 185 5.16 5.40 0.09
CA LEU A 185 5.50 4.78 -1.19
C LEU A 185 4.69 3.50 -1.36
N HIS A 186 3.96 3.39 -2.46
CA HIS A 186 3.31 2.15 -2.88
C HIS A 186 4.10 1.50 -4.00
N SER A 187 4.30 0.19 -3.97
CA SER A 187 5.02 -0.52 -5.03
C SER A 187 4.57 -1.98 -5.14
N ALA A 188 4.82 -2.60 -6.29
CA ALA A 188 4.66 -4.04 -6.49
C ALA A 188 6.01 -4.72 -6.68
N THR A 189 6.16 -5.93 -6.17
CA THR A 189 7.36 -6.76 -6.34
C THR A 189 7.03 -8.26 -6.24
N ASP A 190 7.95 -9.12 -6.64
CA ASP A 190 7.79 -10.57 -6.53
C ASP A 190 8.00 -11.04 -5.08
N PRO A 191 7.55 -12.25 -4.71
CA PRO A 191 7.66 -12.72 -3.33
C PRO A 191 9.07 -12.71 -2.73
N TYR A 192 10.08 -13.13 -3.51
CA TYR A 192 11.44 -13.21 -3.00
C TYR A 192 12.01 -11.82 -2.76
N THR A 193 11.76 -10.92 -3.69
CA THR A 193 12.16 -9.52 -3.56
C THR A 193 11.40 -8.82 -2.44
N PHE A 194 10.10 -9.08 -2.25
CA PHE A 194 9.32 -8.57 -1.12
C PHE A 194 9.96 -8.96 0.22
N TYR A 195 10.30 -10.23 0.39
CA TYR A 195 10.95 -10.71 1.63
C TYR A 195 12.33 -10.09 1.82
N THR A 196 13.10 -9.92 0.74
CA THR A 196 14.39 -9.22 0.77
C THR A 196 14.21 -7.78 1.23
N ASN A 197 13.21 -7.07 0.70
CA ASN A 197 12.91 -5.69 1.06
C ASN A 197 12.52 -5.55 2.54
N LEU A 198 11.78 -6.52 3.10
CA LEU A 198 11.49 -6.57 4.54
C LEU A 198 12.75 -6.72 5.39
N MET A 199 13.72 -7.53 4.97
CA MET A 199 15.02 -7.64 5.67
C MET A 199 15.83 -6.35 5.59
N TRP A 200 15.57 -5.51 4.59
CA TRP A 200 16.21 -4.22 4.37
C TRP A 200 15.37 -3.07 4.97
N THR A 201 14.84 -3.30 6.18
CA THR A 201 14.13 -2.32 7.00
C THR A 201 14.96 -1.92 8.22
N TYR A 202 14.76 -0.69 8.69
CA TYR A 202 15.58 -0.02 9.69
C TYR A 202 14.71 0.62 10.75
N PHE A 203 14.90 0.20 12.01
CA PHE A 203 14.17 0.72 13.17
C PHE A 203 15.13 1.15 14.27
N ASP A 204 15.12 2.43 14.62
CA ASP A 204 15.77 2.98 15.81
C ASP A 204 14.85 4.05 16.39
N SER A 205 14.16 3.70 17.49
CA SER A 205 13.19 4.58 18.14
C SER A 205 13.83 5.76 18.87
N GLU A 206 15.14 5.73 19.15
CA GLU A 206 15.84 6.84 19.81
C GLU A 206 16.02 8.05 18.90
N ILE A 207 15.98 7.83 17.58
CA ILE A 207 16.17 8.87 16.56
C ILE A 207 14.99 8.97 15.57
N ASP A 208 13.87 8.30 15.85
CA ASP A 208 12.71 8.19 14.96
C ASP A 208 13.07 7.69 13.54
N LEU A 209 13.97 6.70 13.47
CA LEU A 209 14.29 5.98 12.24
C LEU A 209 13.27 4.86 12.03
N HIS A 210 12.55 4.92 10.92
CA HIS A 210 11.48 3.98 10.58
C HIS A 210 11.43 3.75 9.07
N SER A 211 12.53 3.28 8.48
CA SER A 211 12.72 3.27 7.03
C SER A 211 12.68 1.86 6.44
N GLY A 212 12.19 1.72 5.21
CA GLY A 212 12.21 0.47 4.47
C GLY A 212 12.62 0.66 3.01
N PHE A 213 13.27 -0.35 2.46
CA PHE A 213 13.64 -0.36 1.06
C PHE A 213 12.51 -0.87 0.16
N SER A 214 12.43 -0.35 -1.07
CA SER A 214 11.64 -0.93 -2.15
C SER A 214 12.24 -0.64 -3.53
N TRP A 215 12.12 -1.62 -4.44
CA TRP A 215 12.35 -1.39 -5.87
C TRP A 215 11.10 -0.79 -6.52
N ILE A 216 11.31 0.15 -7.45
CA ILE A 216 10.24 1.03 -7.95
C ILE A 216 9.83 0.65 -9.38
N GLY A 217 10.65 -0.15 -10.07
CA GLY A 217 10.52 -0.55 -11.48
C GLY A 217 9.21 -1.23 -11.88
N CYS A 218 8.67 -2.09 -11.03
CA CYS A 218 7.56 -2.99 -11.36
C CYS A 218 6.18 -2.38 -11.09
N GLY A 219 6.02 -1.07 -11.17
CA GLY A 219 4.79 -0.40 -10.74
C GLY A 219 4.95 0.18 -9.34
N SER A 220 4.89 1.49 -9.25
CA SER A 220 4.95 2.22 -7.98
C SER A 220 4.18 3.52 -8.04
N ILE A 221 3.68 3.98 -6.90
CA ILE A 221 2.96 5.26 -6.78
C ILE A 221 3.51 6.06 -5.61
N PHE A 222 3.81 7.33 -5.87
CA PHE A 222 4.27 8.28 -4.87
C PHE A 222 3.84 9.71 -5.24
N LEU A 223 3.89 10.60 -4.26
CA LEU A 223 3.56 12.01 -4.45
C LEU A 223 4.66 12.74 -5.23
N ARG A 224 4.25 13.70 -6.07
CA ARG A 224 5.17 14.58 -6.80
C ARG A 224 6.09 15.36 -5.87
N GLU A 225 5.58 15.81 -4.71
CA GLU A 225 6.39 16.48 -3.68
C GLU A 225 7.54 15.59 -3.16
N TYR A 226 7.35 14.26 -3.13
CA TYR A 226 8.41 13.34 -2.70
C TYR A 226 9.50 13.23 -3.75
N ALA A 227 9.13 13.21 -5.04
CA ALA A 227 10.10 13.27 -6.13
C ALA A 227 10.91 14.58 -6.11
N GLN A 228 10.24 15.72 -5.92
CA GLN A 228 10.88 17.04 -5.83
C GLN A 228 11.90 17.09 -4.69
N ARG A 229 11.47 16.70 -3.48
CA ARG A 229 12.32 16.64 -2.30
C ARG A 229 13.49 15.66 -2.49
N HIS A 230 13.23 14.51 -3.13
CA HIS A 230 14.28 13.54 -3.40
C HIS A 230 15.38 14.09 -4.32
N LEU A 231 15.02 14.78 -5.41
CA LEU A 231 16.01 15.41 -6.29
C LEU A 231 16.85 16.46 -5.55
N GLN A 232 16.25 17.19 -4.60
CA GLN A 232 16.98 18.12 -3.73
C GLN A 232 17.98 17.39 -2.82
N TYR A 233 17.58 16.26 -2.23
CA TYR A 233 18.48 15.44 -1.42
C TYR A 233 19.64 14.83 -2.23
N LEU A 234 19.37 14.34 -3.44
CA LEU A 234 20.44 13.85 -4.33
C LEU A 234 21.45 14.95 -4.60
N GLN A 235 20.98 16.16 -4.94
CA GLN A 235 21.87 17.30 -5.19
C GLN A 235 22.66 17.72 -3.94
N MET A 236 22.04 17.68 -2.76
CA MET A 236 22.67 18.08 -1.50
C MET A 236 23.73 17.07 -1.04
N HIS A 237 23.43 15.78 -1.10
CA HIS A 237 24.27 14.75 -0.50
C HIS A 237 25.18 14.01 -1.49
N LEU A 238 24.81 13.94 -2.77
CA LEU A 238 25.53 13.17 -3.78
C LEU A 238 26.22 14.02 -4.84
N LYS A 239 26.32 15.35 -4.67
CA LYS A 239 27.02 16.25 -5.61
C LYS A 239 28.42 15.76 -6.00
N ASN A 240 29.16 15.22 -5.02
CA ASN A 240 30.52 14.70 -5.21
C ASN A 240 30.56 13.21 -5.60
N ASN A 241 29.40 12.55 -5.72
CA ASN A 241 29.23 11.13 -6.02
C ASN A 241 28.17 10.93 -7.12
N SER A 242 28.28 11.69 -8.22
CA SER A 242 27.25 11.73 -9.28
C SER A 242 26.98 10.35 -9.91
N ASN A 243 27.96 9.45 -9.94
CA ASN A 243 27.78 8.07 -10.40
C ASN A 243 26.78 7.27 -9.55
N LEU A 244 26.58 7.62 -8.28
CA LEU A 244 25.61 6.97 -7.40
C LEU A 244 24.19 7.52 -7.58
N MET A 245 24.02 8.70 -8.18
CA MET A 245 22.68 9.23 -8.51
C MET A 245 21.92 8.28 -9.44
N HIS A 246 22.61 7.48 -10.25
CA HIS A 246 22.00 6.44 -11.08
C HIS A 246 21.29 5.33 -10.31
N PHE A 247 21.52 5.21 -9.00
CA PHE A 247 20.85 4.28 -8.08
C PHE A 247 19.81 4.99 -7.22
N SER A 248 19.14 6.00 -7.78
CA SER A 248 18.18 6.86 -7.09
C SER A 248 17.11 6.06 -6.33
N ASP A 249 16.66 4.91 -6.84
CA ASP A 249 15.66 4.05 -6.18
C ASP A 249 16.08 3.62 -4.76
N VAL A 250 17.38 3.35 -4.56
CA VAL A 250 17.95 2.99 -3.26
C VAL A 250 17.84 4.14 -2.27
N PHE A 251 18.20 5.35 -2.72
CA PHE A 251 18.15 6.53 -1.87
C PHE A 251 16.71 6.95 -1.60
N PHE A 252 15.83 6.93 -2.61
CA PHE A 252 14.46 7.42 -2.49
C PHE A 252 13.67 6.69 -1.41
N SER A 253 13.57 5.36 -1.50
CA SER A 253 12.77 4.58 -0.56
C SER A 253 13.28 4.73 0.87
N ILE A 254 14.61 4.67 1.06
CA ILE A 254 15.23 4.82 2.38
C ILE A 254 14.97 6.23 2.95
N TRP A 255 15.18 7.27 2.15
CA TRP A 255 15.05 8.67 2.58
C TRP A 255 13.61 9.15 2.79
N LEU A 256 12.59 8.35 2.49
CA LEU A 256 11.24 8.68 2.93
C LEU A 256 11.08 8.54 4.45
N ASN A 257 12.03 7.88 5.14
CA ASN A 257 11.97 7.53 6.55
C ASN A 257 10.62 6.88 6.91
N ASP A 258 10.16 6.00 6.01
CA ASP A 258 8.89 5.31 6.16
C ASP A 258 8.93 3.94 5.46
N ILE A 259 8.08 3.00 5.87
CA ILE A 259 8.08 1.64 5.31
C ILE A 259 7.20 1.59 4.05
N PRO A 260 7.69 1.20 2.86
CA PRO A 260 6.83 1.15 1.69
C PRO A 260 5.63 0.19 1.85
N SER A 261 4.46 0.56 1.33
CA SER A 261 3.32 -0.35 1.12
C SER A 261 3.60 -1.20 -0.11
N GLN A 262 3.89 -2.49 0.08
CA GLN A 262 4.35 -3.36 -1.00
C GLN A 262 3.36 -4.48 -1.30
N PHE A 263 3.01 -4.59 -2.57
CA PHE A 263 2.26 -5.71 -3.11
C PHE A 263 3.20 -6.85 -3.46
N ASN A 264 2.83 -8.05 -3.05
CA ASN A 264 3.42 -9.28 -3.49
C ASN A 264 2.65 -9.79 -4.72
N MET A 265 3.30 -9.73 -5.88
CA MET A 265 2.70 -10.00 -7.20
C MET A 265 3.48 -11.07 -7.98
N ASN A 266 2.77 -11.85 -8.80
CA ASN A 266 3.42 -12.57 -9.89
C ASN A 266 3.63 -11.60 -11.06
N ILE A 267 4.81 -11.00 -11.13
CA ILE A 267 5.12 -9.95 -12.11
C ILE A 267 5.49 -10.59 -13.44
N ARG A 268 4.75 -10.21 -14.49
CA ARG A 268 5.04 -10.65 -15.85
C ARG A 268 6.07 -9.74 -16.51
N HIS A 269 7.19 -10.33 -16.93
CA HIS A 269 8.20 -9.66 -17.75
C HIS A 269 7.73 -9.59 -19.21
N LEU A 270 7.83 -8.42 -19.83
CA LEU A 270 7.51 -8.22 -21.23
C LEU A 270 8.66 -8.70 -22.12
N PRO A 271 8.37 -9.35 -23.26
CA PRO A 271 9.41 -9.82 -24.16
C PRO A 271 10.25 -8.65 -24.67
N ALA A 272 11.56 -8.87 -24.81
CA ALA A 272 12.49 -7.88 -25.35
C ALA A 272 13.33 -8.51 -26.46
N SER A 273 13.33 -7.88 -27.64
CA SER A 273 14.20 -8.27 -28.76
C SER A 273 15.69 -8.05 -28.46
N ASN A 274 16.02 -7.17 -27.51
CA ASN A 274 17.38 -6.80 -27.09
C ASN A 274 17.60 -6.89 -25.57
N ALA A 275 17.18 -7.99 -24.93
CA ALA A 275 17.18 -8.17 -23.46
C ALA A 275 18.57 -8.04 -22.75
N GLY A 276 19.68 -8.06 -23.49
CA GLY A 276 21.04 -8.12 -22.92
C GLY A 276 21.64 -6.83 -22.37
N VAL A 277 20.91 -5.72 -22.28
CA VAL A 277 21.48 -4.40 -21.91
C VAL A 277 20.72 -3.72 -20.76
N SER A 278 20.35 -4.48 -19.72
CA SER A 278 19.76 -3.91 -18.50
C SER A 278 20.77 -3.08 -17.72
N PHE A 279 20.31 -2.15 -16.89
CA PHE A 279 21.19 -1.42 -15.97
C PHE A 279 21.91 -2.37 -14.98
N SER A 280 21.21 -3.43 -14.58
CA SER A 280 21.72 -4.47 -13.69
C SER A 280 22.83 -5.35 -14.27
N SER A 281 23.04 -5.34 -15.60
CA SER A 281 24.11 -6.12 -16.24
C SER A 281 25.46 -5.40 -16.28
N MET A 282 25.56 -4.16 -15.80
CA MET A 282 26.82 -3.43 -15.70
C MET A 282 27.77 -4.08 -14.70
N SER A 283 29.06 -4.21 -15.05
CA SER A 283 30.07 -4.86 -14.19
C SER A 283 30.22 -4.19 -12.81
N SER A 284 30.01 -2.88 -12.72
CA SER A 284 30.07 -2.12 -11.46
C SER A 284 28.75 -2.10 -10.69
N PHE A 285 27.68 -2.73 -11.20
CA PHE A 285 26.33 -2.61 -10.63
C PHE A 285 26.29 -3.05 -9.17
N LEU A 286 26.84 -4.24 -8.86
CA LEU A 286 26.82 -4.78 -7.50
C LEU A 286 27.59 -3.91 -6.51
N ASN A 287 28.76 -3.43 -6.92
CA ASN A 287 29.58 -2.53 -6.09
C ASN A 287 28.86 -1.20 -5.85
N ASN A 288 28.32 -0.58 -6.90
CA ASN A 288 27.64 0.70 -6.76
C ASN A 288 26.34 0.57 -5.97
N GLN A 289 25.57 -0.51 -6.15
CA GLN A 289 24.40 -0.81 -5.34
C GLN A 289 24.78 -0.94 -3.86
N TYR A 290 25.84 -1.70 -3.55
CA TYR A 290 26.34 -1.84 -2.18
C TYR A 290 26.69 -0.47 -1.60
N GLN A 291 27.49 0.33 -2.30
CA GLN A 291 27.87 1.67 -1.83
C GLN A 291 26.66 2.58 -1.62
N SER A 292 25.69 2.56 -2.53
CA SER A 292 24.46 3.33 -2.42
C SER A 292 23.64 2.93 -1.21
N SER A 293 23.48 1.62 -0.93
CA SER A 293 22.74 1.14 0.24
C SER A 293 23.38 1.61 1.55
N ILE A 294 24.70 1.47 1.69
CA ILE A 294 25.43 1.92 2.89
C ILE A 294 25.33 3.43 3.05
N LEU A 295 25.52 4.17 1.96
CA LEU A 295 25.53 5.64 2.00
C LEU A 295 24.14 6.20 2.30
N ALA A 296 23.08 5.63 1.73
CA ALA A 296 21.71 6.06 1.95
C ALA A 296 21.32 6.02 3.43
N ILE A 297 21.57 4.88 4.11
CA ILE A 297 21.22 4.72 5.52
C ILE A 297 22.12 5.56 6.44
N ARG A 298 23.43 5.70 6.12
CA ARG A 298 24.34 6.57 6.87
C ARG A 298 23.90 8.04 6.84
N ILE A 299 23.48 8.53 5.68
CA ILE A 299 22.99 9.91 5.55
C ILE A 299 21.72 10.10 6.37
N LEU A 300 20.75 9.19 6.23
CA LEU A 300 19.48 9.29 6.96
C LEU A 300 19.71 9.27 8.48
N GLU A 301 20.45 8.28 8.97
CA GLU A 301 20.75 8.10 10.40
C GLU A 301 21.47 9.32 10.98
N HIS A 302 22.49 9.82 10.28
CA HIS A 302 23.23 11.01 10.72
C HIS A 302 22.33 12.24 10.82
N ASN A 303 21.46 12.46 9.82
CA ASN A 303 20.55 13.61 9.85
C ASN A 303 19.54 13.51 10.99
N LEU A 304 18.97 12.33 11.23
CA LEU A 304 18.00 12.13 12.32
C LEU A 304 18.65 12.29 13.70
N ARG A 305 19.91 11.87 13.87
CA ARG A 305 20.64 11.96 15.14
C ARG A 305 21.16 13.36 15.45
N TYR A 306 21.68 14.08 14.45
CA TYR A 306 22.44 15.32 14.68
C TYR A 306 21.81 16.58 14.10
N ASN A 307 20.94 16.48 13.09
CA ASN A 307 20.38 17.65 12.39
C ASN A 307 18.94 17.98 12.82
N GLN A 308 18.62 17.84 14.11
CA GLN A 308 17.35 18.32 14.70
C GLN A 308 17.33 19.86 14.86
N SER A 309 17.97 20.61 13.97
CA SER A 309 17.99 22.07 14.05
C SER A 309 16.61 22.64 13.72
N LYS A 310 16.07 23.50 14.59
CA LYS A 310 14.78 24.21 14.46
C LYS A 310 14.71 25.23 13.32
N ASP A 311 15.58 25.15 12.32
CA ASP A 311 15.54 26.09 11.20
C ASP A 311 14.47 25.63 10.21
N VAL A 312 13.44 26.46 10.03
CA VAL A 312 12.23 26.17 9.24
C VAL A 312 12.56 25.92 7.75
N ASN A 313 13.80 26.21 7.32
CA ASN A 313 14.28 26.04 5.96
C ASN A 313 15.08 24.75 5.72
N HIS A 314 15.33 23.91 6.75
CA HIS A 314 16.03 22.65 6.53
C HIS A 314 15.06 21.57 6.01
N LEU A 315 15.44 20.94 4.89
CA LEU A 315 14.74 19.77 4.35
C LEU A 315 14.92 18.59 5.29
N GLU A 316 13.92 18.32 6.13
CA GLU A 316 13.96 17.22 7.09
C GLU A 316 13.49 15.89 6.49
N PHE A 317 14.13 14.80 6.93
CA PHE A 317 13.68 13.41 6.69
C PHE A 317 12.51 13.06 7.63
N SER A 318 11.48 13.92 7.67
CA SER A 318 10.38 13.78 8.61
C SER A 318 9.53 12.55 8.27
N ARG A 319 9.26 11.75 9.29
CA ARG A 319 8.32 10.63 9.25
C ARG A 319 6.89 11.12 9.45
N ARG A 320 5.92 10.41 8.88
CA ARG A 320 4.51 10.55 9.28
C ARG A 320 4.18 9.70 10.50
N GLN A 321 3.65 10.33 11.55
CA GLN A 321 3.33 9.64 12.80
C GLN A 321 1.95 8.97 12.86
N ASN A 322 1.15 8.97 11.79
CA ASN A 322 -0.21 8.37 11.80
C ASN A 322 -0.51 7.67 10.46
N ARG A 323 0.02 6.45 10.30
CA ARG A 323 -0.30 5.61 9.15
C ARG A 323 -1.66 4.97 9.31
N ARG A 324 -2.39 4.88 8.20
CA ARG A 324 -3.71 4.24 8.18
C ARG A 324 -3.58 2.72 8.28
N PHE A 325 -2.59 2.17 7.58
CA PHE A 325 -2.37 0.75 7.43
C PHE A 325 -0.89 0.45 7.69
N SER A 326 -0.52 0.24 8.95
CA SER A 326 0.86 -0.07 9.30
C SER A 326 1.18 -1.52 8.94
N ASN A 327 2.07 -1.69 7.95
CA ASN A 327 2.84 -2.92 7.69
C ASN A 327 2.02 -4.14 7.27
N TYR A 328 1.18 -3.98 6.24
CA TYR A 328 0.40 -5.08 5.67
C TYR A 328 1.09 -5.68 4.46
N ILE A 329 0.97 -7.01 4.30
CA ILE A 329 1.28 -7.70 3.05
C ILE A 329 0.01 -7.80 2.22
N LYS A 330 0.14 -7.54 0.91
CA LYS A 330 -0.99 -7.36 0.00
C LYS A 330 -0.77 -8.14 -1.30
N SER A 331 -1.83 -8.63 -1.90
CA SER A 331 -1.83 -9.19 -3.26
C SER A 331 -3.10 -8.79 -3.98
N SER A 332 -2.97 -8.46 -5.27
CA SER A 332 -4.12 -8.18 -6.15
C SER A 332 -4.89 -9.47 -6.46
N GLY A 333 -6.21 -9.38 -6.41
CA GLY A 333 -7.16 -10.43 -6.70
C GLY A 333 -7.35 -10.72 -8.19
N ASP A 334 -8.23 -11.68 -8.50
CA ASP A 334 -8.60 -11.99 -9.90
C ASP A 334 -9.06 -10.72 -10.63
N LYS A 335 -8.51 -10.52 -11.84
CA LYS A 335 -8.78 -9.38 -12.73
C LYS A 335 -8.60 -8.00 -12.08
N ASP A 336 -7.81 -7.93 -11.01
CA ASP A 336 -7.51 -6.67 -10.33
C ASP A 336 -8.77 -5.98 -9.77
N GLU A 337 -9.73 -6.77 -9.25
CA GLU A 337 -11.02 -6.29 -8.74
C GLU A 337 -11.10 -6.19 -7.22
N PHE A 338 -10.11 -6.71 -6.50
CA PHE A 338 -9.99 -6.62 -5.04
C PHE A 338 -8.53 -6.81 -4.60
N ILE A 339 -8.23 -6.50 -3.34
CA ILE A 339 -6.94 -6.73 -2.70
C ILE A 339 -7.16 -7.72 -1.55
N PHE A 340 -6.40 -8.79 -1.52
CA PHE A 340 -6.24 -9.61 -0.32
C PHE A 340 -5.09 -9.04 0.52
N PHE A 341 -5.31 -8.82 1.81
CA PHE A 341 -4.27 -8.30 2.69
C PHE A 341 -4.35 -8.84 4.12
N THR A 342 -3.23 -8.77 4.85
CA THR A 342 -3.13 -9.19 6.25
C THR A 342 -2.08 -8.36 6.97
N ASN A 343 -2.27 -8.17 8.27
CA ASN A 343 -1.28 -7.57 9.17
C ASN A 343 -0.24 -8.58 9.69
N ILE A 344 -0.28 -9.84 9.23
CA ILE A 344 0.68 -10.87 9.62
C ILE A 344 1.85 -10.88 8.66
N LEU A 345 2.97 -10.28 9.09
CA LEU A 345 4.23 -10.33 8.37
C LEU A 345 4.94 -11.68 8.55
N PRO A 346 5.77 -12.11 7.58
CA PRO A 346 6.60 -13.31 7.71
C PRO A 346 7.74 -13.15 8.73
N MET A 347 8.00 -11.93 9.20
CA MET A 347 8.93 -11.62 10.28
C MET A 347 8.48 -10.35 11.03
N ASP A 348 8.82 -10.29 12.31
CA ASP A 348 8.49 -9.15 13.19
C ASP A 348 9.54 -8.05 13.04
N ILE A 349 9.41 -7.26 11.97
CA ILE A 349 10.42 -6.27 11.56
C ILE A 349 10.67 -5.20 12.63
N GLU A 350 9.66 -4.79 13.38
CA GLU A 350 9.77 -3.75 14.41
C GLU A 350 10.55 -4.22 15.64
N ARG A 351 10.63 -5.54 15.87
CA ARG A 351 11.43 -6.13 16.94
C ARG A 351 12.90 -6.36 16.57
N ILE A 352 13.31 -5.99 15.35
CA ILE A 352 14.70 -6.13 14.89
C ILE A 352 15.37 -4.75 14.92
N PRO A 353 15.91 -4.33 16.08
CA PRO A 353 16.51 -3.00 16.21
C PRO A 353 17.66 -2.85 15.22
N PHE A 354 17.85 -1.64 14.71
CA PHE A 354 18.95 -1.27 13.85
C PHE A 354 20.00 -0.48 14.62
N SER A 355 21.27 -0.85 14.47
CA SER A 355 22.40 -0.03 14.87
C SER A 355 23.35 0.16 13.71
N ILE A 356 23.59 1.40 13.28
CA ILE A 356 24.52 1.69 12.19
C ILE A 356 25.93 1.14 12.44
N SER A 357 26.34 1.00 13.71
CA SER A 357 27.66 0.44 14.08
C SER A 357 27.79 -1.07 13.85
N LYS A 358 26.68 -1.81 13.87
CA LYS A 358 26.64 -3.29 13.79
C LYS A 358 25.99 -3.80 12.52
N ASP A 359 24.98 -3.07 12.03
CA ASP A 359 24.05 -3.48 11.00
C ASP A 359 24.22 -2.70 9.69
N PHE A 360 25.34 -2.00 9.47
CA PHE A 360 25.48 -1.14 8.29
C PHE A 360 25.26 -1.89 6.97
N GLU A 361 25.58 -3.20 6.90
CA GLU A 361 25.35 -4.03 5.71
C GLU A 361 23.92 -4.58 5.56
N ARG A 362 22.98 -4.23 6.45
CA ARG A 362 21.62 -4.79 6.47
C ARG A 362 20.90 -4.66 5.13
N GLY A 363 21.04 -3.52 4.45
CA GLY A 363 20.43 -3.26 3.13
C GLY A 363 21.24 -3.70 1.92
N THR A 364 22.15 -4.67 2.09
CA THR A 364 23.07 -5.10 1.03
C THR A 364 22.81 -6.55 0.63
N ARG A 365 23.38 -6.95 -0.52
CA ARG A 365 23.33 -8.34 -1.00
C ARG A 365 24.08 -9.35 -0.11
N ASN A 366 24.85 -8.89 0.88
CA ASN A 366 25.42 -9.78 1.89
C ASN A 366 24.34 -10.29 2.86
N ASN A 367 23.22 -9.56 2.98
CA ASN A 367 22.10 -9.87 3.84
C ASN A 367 20.85 -10.27 3.02
N LEU A 368 21.00 -11.28 2.16
CA LEU A 368 19.88 -11.86 1.41
C LEU A 368 19.16 -12.95 2.21
N PRO A 369 17.83 -13.09 2.05
CA PRO A 369 17.04 -14.10 2.73
C PRO A 369 17.50 -15.53 2.39
N LYS A 370 17.71 -16.34 3.43
CA LYS A 370 18.07 -17.77 3.31
C LYS A 370 17.35 -18.59 4.38
N GLY A 371 17.25 -19.89 4.14
CA GLY A 371 16.75 -20.87 5.11
C GLY A 371 15.27 -21.22 4.96
N THR A 372 14.79 -22.07 5.88
CA THR A 372 13.47 -22.71 5.82
C THR A 372 12.30 -21.74 5.92
N ASN A 373 12.44 -20.64 6.66
CA ASN A 373 11.39 -19.63 6.80
C ASN A 373 11.10 -18.92 5.46
N VAL A 374 12.16 -18.67 4.68
CA VAL A 374 12.04 -18.07 3.34
C VAL A 374 11.35 -19.05 2.41
N SER A 375 11.82 -20.31 2.37
CA SER A 375 11.17 -21.36 1.56
C SER A 375 9.70 -21.54 1.94
N PHE A 376 9.38 -21.55 3.23
CA PHE A 376 8.01 -21.63 3.69
C PHE A 376 7.16 -20.46 3.20
N PHE A 377 7.66 -19.23 3.36
CA PHE A 377 6.96 -18.03 2.89
C PHE A 377 6.71 -18.08 1.39
N LEU A 378 7.74 -18.39 0.59
CA LEU A 378 7.62 -18.48 -0.87
C LEU A 378 6.60 -19.54 -1.33
N SER A 379 6.41 -20.61 -0.55
CA SER A 379 5.40 -21.64 -0.83
C SER A 379 4.00 -21.28 -0.33
N HIS A 380 3.83 -20.26 0.51
CA HIS A 380 2.56 -19.91 1.17
C HIS A 380 2.28 -18.41 1.20
N THR A 381 2.68 -17.71 0.15
CA THR A 381 2.53 -16.25 0.05
C THR A 381 1.06 -15.83 -0.01
N THR A 382 0.78 -14.54 0.12
CA THR A 382 -0.56 -13.98 -0.09
C THR A 382 -1.11 -14.19 -1.49
N LEU A 383 -0.25 -14.47 -2.49
CA LEU A 383 -0.70 -14.80 -3.85
C LEU A 383 -1.51 -16.10 -3.89
N ASN A 384 -1.20 -17.05 -3.03
CA ASN A 384 -1.92 -18.32 -2.96
C ASN A 384 -3.36 -18.17 -2.43
N ALA A 385 -3.75 -16.99 -1.95
CA ALA A 385 -5.14 -16.70 -1.60
C ALA A 385 -5.94 -16.17 -2.81
N VAL A 386 -5.27 -15.85 -3.92
CA VAL A 386 -5.83 -15.12 -5.07
C VAL A 386 -5.36 -15.63 -6.43
N ASP A 387 -4.74 -16.82 -6.48
CA ASP A 387 -4.21 -17.43 -7.70
C ASP A 387 -5.24 -18.31 -8.44
N ASN A 388 -6.47 -18.38 -7.94
CA ASN A 388 -7.55 -19.23 -8.42
C ASN A 388 -7.24 -20.75 -8.35
N ASP A 389 -6.27 -21.19 -7.53
CA ASP A 389 -6.01 -22.61 -7.28
C ASP A 389 -6.35 -22.97 -5.82
N PRO A 390 -7.49 -23.63 -5.56
CA PRO A 390 -7.87 -23.97 -4.18
C PRO A 390 -6.95 -25.01 -3.53
N LYS A 391 -5.94 -25.54 -4.23
CA LYS A 391 -4.93 -26.45 -3.67
C LYS A 391 -3.75 -25.71 -3.05
N THR A 392 -3.49 -24.48 -3.45
CA THR A 392 -2.51 -23.61 -2.80
C THR A 392 -3.22 -22.83 -1.71
N CYS A 393 -2.50 -22.42 -0.66
CA CYS A 393 -3.07 -21.54 0.36
C CYS A 393 -2.02 -20.57 0.87
N TRP A 394 -2.45 -19.35 1.21
CA TRP A 394 -1.69 -18.46 2.06
C TRP A 394 -1.65 -19.01 3.48
N ARG A 395 -0.47 -19.00 4.10
CA ARG A 395 -0.26 -19.40 5.50
C ARG A 395 0.80 -18.51 6.16
N PRO A 396 0.58 -18.04 7.40
CA PRO A 396 1.55 -17.20 8.10
C PRO A 396 2.77 -17.96 8.67
N GLY A 397 2.73 -19.30 8.71
CA GLY A 397 3.82 -20.14 9.24
C GLY A 397 3.94 -20.15 10.75
N ARG A 398 2.91 -19.65 11.44
CA ARG A 398 2.75 -19.67 12.89
C ARG A 398 1.28 -19.57 13.25
N ASN A 399 0.97 -19.89 14.50
CA ASN A 399 -0.38 -19.67 15.02
C ASN A 399 -0.74 -18.18 15.06
N VAL A 400 -2.04 -17.93 14.92
CA VAL A 400 -2.63 -16.60 14.90
C VAL A 400 -2.87 -16.11 16.34
N HIS A 401 -2.54 -14.86 16.60
CA HIS A 401 -2.76 -14.17 17.88
C HIS A 401 -3.97 -13.24 17.82
N ARG A 402 -4.46 -12.83 18.99
CA ARG A 402 -5.52 -11.82 19.10
C ARG A 402 -5.15 -10.53 18.38
N GLY A 403 -6.07 -10.00 17.58
CA GLY A 403 -5.88 -8.76 16.82
C GLY A 403 -5.17 -8.94 15.47
N GLU A 404 -4.74 -10.16 15.16
CA GLU A 404 -4.29 -10.52 13.81
C GLU A 404 -5.48 -10.86 12.91
N PHE A 405 -5.38 -10.50 11.64
CA PHE A 405 -6.46 -10.67 10.69
C PHE A 405 -5.95 -10.90 9.26
N PHE A 406 -6.83 -11.45 8.43
CA PHE A 406 -6.79 -11.26 6.99
C PHE A 406 -8.04 -10.52 6.55
N ALA A 407 -7.97 -9.81 5.43
CA ALA A 407 -9.01 -8.92 4.96
C ALA A 407 -9.02 -8.81 3.44
N ILE A 408 -10.14 -8.30 2.92
CA ILE A 408 -10.36 -8.03 1.51
C ILE A 408 -10.77 -6.57 1.35
N ASP A 409 -10.12 -5.85 0.44
CA ASP A 409 -10.50 -4.50 -0.03
C ASP A 409 -11.09 -4.64 -1.44
N PHE A 410 -12.36 -4.25 -1.63
CA PHE A 410 -13.05 -4.28 -2.93
C PHE A 410 -12.82 -3.03 -3.79
N LEU A 411 -11.75 -2.28 -3.49
CA LEU A 411 -11.21 -1.09 -4.15
C LEU A 411 -12.04 0.18 -3.97
N TYR A 412 -13.36 0.03 -3.82
CA TYR A 412 -14.34 1.08 -3.59
C TYR A 412 -15.55 0.51 -2.84
N ILE A 413 -16.42 1.38 -2.32
CA ILE A 413 -17.64 0.94 -1.65
C ILE A 413 -18.56 0.24 -2.64
N ARG A 414 -18.80 -1.07 -2.42
CA ARG A 414 -19.68 -1.90 -3.23
C ARG A 414 -21.05 -2.03 -2.56
N THR A 415 -22.10 -2.12 -3.37
CA THR A 415 -23.45 -2.55 -2.97
C THR A 415 -23.75 -3.88 -3.64
N ASN A 416 -24.59 -4.72 -3.01
CA ASN A 416 -25.02 -6.02 -3.57
C ASN A 416 -23.86 -6.99 -3.86
N LEU A 417 -22.73 -6.84 -3.17
CA LEU A 417 -21.54 -7.63 -3.42
C LEU A 417 -21.77 -9.12 -3.10
N SER A 418 -21.29 -9.99 -3.98
CA SER A 418 -21.27 -11.44 -3.76
C SER A 418 -19.85 -11.94 -3.98
N PHE A 419 -19.30 -12.67 -3.01
CA PHE A 419 -17.97 -13.24 -3.10
C PHE A 419 -17.86 -14.54 -2.30
N SER A 420 -16.77 -15.27 -2.47
CA SER A 420 -16.50 -16.48 -1.70
C SER A 420 -15.06 -16.57 -1.26
N ILE A 421 -14.84 -17.22 -0.13
CA ILE A 421 -13.52 -17.54 0.41
C ILE A 421 -13.46 -19.05 0.62
N THR A 422 -12.40 -19.68 0.13
CA THR A 422 -12.07 -21.08 0.43
C THR A 422 -11.02 -21.11 1.53
N VAL A 423 -11.29 -21.81 2.63
CA VAL A 423 -10.38 -21.95 3.77
C VAL A 423 -10.14 -23.41 4.12
N ALA A 424 -8.99 -23.70 4.72
CA ALA A 424 -8.62 -25.04 5.19
C ALA A 424 -8.26 -25.10 6.69
N HIS A 425 -8.39 -23.97 7.41
CA HIS A 425 -8.12 -23.97 8.84
C HIS A 425 -9.22 -24.70 9.63
N GLY A 426 -8.86 -25.17 10.83
CA GLY A 426 -9.75 -25.96 11.67
C GLY A 426 -11.01 -25.21 12.13
N GLN A 427 -12.08 -25.98 12.41
CA GLN A 427 -13.37 -25.45 12.89
C GLN A 427 -13.22 -24.58 14.15
N GLU A 428 -12.25 -24.88 15.01
CA GLU A 428 -11.98 -24.07 16.20
C GLU A 428 -11.56 -22.65 15.85
N LEU A 429 -10.63 -22.48 14.89
CA LEU A 429 -10.21 -21.15 14.43
C LEU A 429 -11.40 -20.46 13.79
N GLN A 430 -12.13 -21.16 12.91
CA GLN A 430 -13.30 -20.63 12.21
C GLN A 430 -14.36 -20.07 13.18
N ASN A 431 -14.62 -20.78 14.29
CA ASN A 431 -15.58 -20.35 15.31
C ASN A 431 -15.08 -19.17 16.17
N SER A 432 -13.81 -18.81 16.07
CA SER A 432 -13.19 -17.71 16.82
C SER A 432 -12.97 -16.44 15.99
N LEU A 433 -13.35 -16.44 14.72
CA LEU A 433 -13.16 -15.28 13.85
C LEU A 433 -14.31 -14.29 14.02
N ASP A 434 -13.94 -13.04 14.31
CA ASP A 434 -14.85 -11.90 14.27
C ASP A 434 -14.83 -11.29 12.86
N LEU A 435 -16.02 -11.17 12.26
CA LEU A 435 -16.19 -10.47 11.00
C LEU A 435 -16.34 -8.98 11.26
N ASN A 436 -15.50 -8.16 10.63
CA ASN A 436 -15.58 -6.71 10.72
C ASN A 436 -15.73 -6.11 9.32
N LEU A 437 -16.60 -5.11 9.19
CA LEU A 437 -16.88 -4.40 7.94
C LEU A 437 -16.45 -2.94 8.07
N SER A 438 -16.00 -2.33 6.97
CA SER A 438 -15.66 -0.91 6.92
C SER A 438 -15.87 -0.30 5.54
N PHE A 439 -16.17 0.99 5.50
CA PHE A 439 -16.11 1.77 4.26
C PHE A 439 -14.70 2.28 3.95
N ASP A 440 -13.87 2.46 4.97
CA ASP A 440 -12.66 3.28 4.86
C ASP A 440 -11.42 2.57 5.42
N GLY A 441 -11.59 1.46 6.14
CA GLY A 441 -10.51 0.68 6.74
C GLY A 441 -9.94 1.28 8.02
N VAL A 442 -10.54 2.35 8.54
CA VAL A 442 -10.23 2.95 9.86
C VAL A 442 -11.33 2.67 10.85
N TRP A 443 -12.57 2.91 10.44
CA TRP A 443 -13.75 2.69 11.27
C TRP A 443 -14.37 1.34 10.94
N TRP A 444 -14.24 0.40 11.87
CA TRP A 444 -14.68 -0.97 11.70
C TRP A 444 -15.91 -1.25 12.57
N ILE A 445 -16.91 -1.91 11.99
CA ILE A 445 -18.10 -2.38 12.71
C ILE A 445 -18.11 -3.91 12.69
N ALA A 446 -18.28 -4.51 13.87
CA ALA A 446 -18.40 -5.95 14.00
C ALA A 446 -19.75 -6.45 13.46
N TYR A 447 -19.70 -7.48 12.63
CA TYR A 447 -20.85 -8.19 12.10
C TYR A 447 -20.92 -9.59 12.73
N ARG A 448 -21.94 -9.82 13.55
CA ARG A 448 -22.07 -11.06 14.36
C ARG A 448 -23.18 -12.00 13.90
N SER A 449 -23.82 -11.71 12.76
CA SER A 449 -24.90 -12.54 12.21
C SER A 449 -24.37 -13.57 11.22
N PHE A 450 -25.07 -14.70 11.06
CA PHE A 450 -24.81 -15.67 9.99
C PHE A 450 -25.65 -15.41 8.74
N ASN A 451 -26.54 -14.41 8.75
CA ASN A 451 -27.35 -14.06 7.57
C ASN A 451 -26.44 -13.69 6.39
N GLY A 452 -26.74 -14.24 5.21
CA GLY A 452 -25.92 -14.03 4.01
C GLY A 452 -24.57 -14.74 4.00
N ILE A 453 -24.31 -15.63 4.97
CA ILE A 453 -23.11 -16.46 5.01
C ILE A 453 -23.53 -17.93 4.82
N THR A 454 -23.15 -18.51 3.70
CA THR A 454 -23.35 -19.94 3.42
C THR A 454 -22.02 -20.68 3.50
N ILE A 455 -21.92 -21.68 4.37
CA ILE A 455 -20.73 -22.51 4.50
C ILE A 455 -20.98 -23.87 3.83
N ARG A 456 -20.13 -24.24 2.87
CA ARG A 456 -20.18 -25.54 2.19
C ARG A 456 -18.87 -26.29 2.40
N ASN A 457 -18.96 -27.55 2.83
CA ASN A 457 -17.80 -28.43 2.89
C ASN A 457 -17.40 -28.81 1.45
N GLN A 458 -16.10 -28.67 1.14
CA GLN A 458 -15.50 -29.10 -0.12
C GLN A 458 -14.39 -30.11 0.19
N ASN A 459 -14.62 -31.37 -0.17
CA ASN A 459 -13.58 -32.39 -0.10
C ASN A 459 -12.82 -32.40 -1.43
N LEU A 460 -11.80 -31.55 -1.56
CA LEU A 460 -10.96 -31.47 -2.78
C LEU A 460 -9.82 -32.50 -2.76
N THR A 461 -9.39 -32.97 -1.59
CA THR A 461 -8.39 -34.04 -1.42
C THR A 461 -8.74 -34.93 -0.22
N SER A 462 -8.19 -36.15 -0.15
CA SER A 462 -8.50 -37.13 0.90
C SER A 462 -8.03 -36.72 2.32
N ASN A 463 -7.18 -35.69 2.43
CA ASN A 463 -6.42 -35.42 3.66
C ASN A 463 -6.60 -34.01 4.24
N ILE A 464 -7.26 -33.07 3.54
CA ILE A 464 -7.50 -31.71 4.03
C ILE A 464 -8.96 -31.35 3.83
N GLN A 465 -9.65 -31.06 4.94
CA GLN A 465 -11.02 -30.56 4.92
C GLN A 465 -10.99 -29.07 4.54
N GLN A 466 -11.65 -28.73 3.44
CA GLN A 466 -11.79 -27.34 2.99
C GLN A 466 -13.24 -26.88 3.11
N TYR A 467 -13.42 -25.61 3.39
CA TYR A 467 -14.72 -24.98 3.50
C TYR A 467 -14.78 -23.81 2.52
N LYS A 468 -15.78 -23.83 1.64
CA LYS A 468 -16.13 -22.68 0.82
C LYS A 468 -17.20 -21.88 1.52
N ILE A 469 -16.85 -20.67 1.93
CA ILE A 469 -17.73 -19.71 2.58
C ILE A 469 -18.17 -18.72 1.51
N VAL A 470 -19.48 -18.65 1.27
CA VAL A 470 -20.10 -17.77 0.28
C VAL A 470 -20.79 -16.64 1.02
N PHE A 471 -20.49 -15.41 0.62
CA PHE A 471 -21.04 -14.18 1.16
C PHE A 471 -21.93 -13.52 0.13
N ASN A 472 -23.14 -13.15 0.54
CA ASN A 472 -24.04 -12.33 -0.24
C ASN A 472 -24.46 -11.12 0.58
N ALA A 473 -23.93 -9.94 0.23
CA ALA A 473 -24.16 -8.72 0.98
C ALA A 473 -25.63 -8.31 1.04
N THR A 474 -26.45 -8.67 0.04
CA THR A 474 -27.91 -8.35 0.07
C THR A 474 -28.67 -9.14 1.14
N GLU A 475 -28.09 -10.24 1.61
CA GLU A 475 -28.66 -11.06 2.68
C GLU A 475 -28.14 -10.65 4.07
N PHE A 476 -27.21 -9.69 4.16
CA PHE A 476 -26.82 -9.13 5.45
C PHE A 476 -27.98 -8.30 6.04
N ASN A 477 -27.85 -7.84 7.29
CA ASN A 477 -28.81 -6.86 7.81
C ASN A 477 -28.68 -5.58 6.99
N THR A 478 -29.77 -4.83 6.81
CA THR A 478 -29.87 -3.69 5.87
C THR A 478 -28.72 -2.68 5.95
N GLY A 479 -28.25 -2.36 7.16
CA GLY A 479 -27.09 -1.46 7.35
C GLY A 479 -25.72 -2.02 6.94
N PHE A 480 -25.64 -3.25 6.44
CA PHE A 480 -24.39 -3.91 6.04
C PHE A 480 -24.40 -4.40 4.59
N HIS A 481 -25.39 -3.98 3.79
CA HIS A 481 -25.47 -4.29 2.35
C HIS A 481 -24.37 -3.61 1.53
N SER A 482 -23.70 -2.62 2.12
CA SER A 482 -22.63 -1.85 1.49
C SER A 482 -21.39 -1.84 2.37
N PHE A 483 -20.23 -2.07 1.77
CA PHE A 483 -18.91 -1.91 2.40
C PHE A 483 -17.82 -1.92 1.32
N ARG A 484 -16.63 -1.45 1.69
CA ARG A 484 -15.41 -1.58 0.87
C ARG A 484 -14.49 -2.67 1.41
N TYR A 485 -14.41 -2.77 2.74
CA TYR A 485 -13.51 -3.71 3.41
C TYR A 485 -14.29 -4.72 4.23
N ILE A 486 -13.77 -5.94 4.25
CA ILE A 486 -14.18 -7.00 5.17
C ILE A 486 -12.95 -7.66 5.77
N ALA A 487 -12.91 -7.80 7.09
CA ALA A 487 -11.79 -8.37 7.84
C ALA A 487 -12.24 -9.52 8.74
N PHE A 488 -11.40 -10.54 8.84
CA PHE A 488 -11.60 -11.73 9.65
C PHE A 488 -10.57 -11.74 10.76
N ASN A 489 -10.99 -11.34 11.96
CA ASN A 489 -10.09 -11.05 13.07
C ASN A 489 -10.07 -12.21 14.06
N SER A 490 -8.89 -12.60 14.52
CA SER A 490 -8.78 -13.55 15.63
C SER A 490 -9.18 -12.87 16.95
N SER A 491 -10.25 -13.37 17.57
CA SER A 491 -10.77 -12.87 18.85
C SER A 491 -10.15 -13.54 20.08
N LYS A 492 -9.58 -14.74 19.92
CA LYS A 492 -9.09 -15.57 21.03
C LYS A 492 -7.73 -15.12 21.56
N LEU A 493 -7.60 -15.14 22.89
CA LEU A 493 -6.38 -14.81 23.62
C LEU A 493 -5.28 -15.87 23.46
N SER A 494 -5.65 -17.15 23.30
CA SER A 494 -4.73 -18.25 23.03
C SER A 494 -4.55 -18.47 21.53
N PRO A 495 -3.38 -18.94 21.06
CA PRO A 495 -3.20 -19.28 19.66
C PRO A 495 -4.13 -20.43 19.24
N CYS A 496 -4.91 -20.26 18.16
CA CYS A 496 -5.99 -21.17 17.78
C CYS A 496 -5.78 -21.88 16.44
N GLY A 497 -4.52 -22.18 16.13
CA GLY A 497 -4.12 -22.69 14.82
C GLY A 497 -3.69 -21.57 13.88
N GLU A 498 -3.44 -21.95 12.63
CA GLU A 498 -2.96 -21.05 11.58
C GLU A 498 -4.11 -20.63 10.66
N PHE A 499 -4.11 -19.39 10.21
CA PHE A 499 -4.93 -19.04 9.05
C PHE A 499 -4.49 -19.86 7.84
N GLN A 500 -5.47 -20.35 7.07
CA GLN A 500 -5.22 -21.01 5.81
C GLN A 500 -6.30 -20.61 4.81
N VAL A 501 -6.00 -19.59 4.01
CA VAL A 501 -6.89 -19.05 2.97
C VAL A 501 -6.38 -19.53 1.62
N CYS A 502 -7.20 -20.33 0.93
CA CYS A 502 -6.80 -21.04 -0.29
C CYS A 502 -7.34 -20.41 -1.56
N ASP A 503 -8.40 -19.60 -1.46
CA ASP A 503 -8.95 -18.91 -2.62
C ASP A 503 -9.88 -17.79 -2.16
N VAL A 504 -9.92 -16.70 -2.92
CA VAL A 504 -10.87 -15.61 -2.79
C VAL A 504 -11.37 -15.27 -4.18
N GLN A 505 -12.69 -15.35 -4.37
CA GLN A 505 -13.32 -15.11 -5.66
C GLN A 505 -14.45 -14.11 -5.51
N THR A 506 -14.45 -13.06 -6.32
CA THR A 506 -15.64 -12.23 -6.54
C THR A 506 -16.56 -12.96 -7.52
N MET A 507 -17.85 -13.04 -7.22
CA MET A 507 -18.81 -13.61 -8.15
C MET A 507 -19.17 -12.53 -9.16
N ALA A 508 -18.94 -12.81 -10.45
CA ALA A 508 -19.37 -11.91 -11.51
C ALA A 508 -20.88 -11.68 -11.36
N HIS A 509 -21.29 -10.43 -11.19
CA HIS A 509 -22.68 -10.09 -11.44
C HIS A 509 -22.95 -10.44 -12.89
N THR A 510 -23.82 -11.42 -13.13
CA THR A 510 -24.52 -11.54 -14.41
C THR A 510 -25.09 -10.16 -14.66
N THR A 511 -24.48 -9.43 -15.59
CA THR A 511 -24.82 -8.04 -15.90
C THR A 511 -26.30 -8.00 -16.24
N HIS A 512 -27.13 -7.58 -15.28
CA HIS A 512 -28.42 -7.03 -15.63
C HIS A 512 -28.13 -5.79 -16.45
N THR A 513 -28.67 -5.79 -17.66
CA THR A 513 -28.65 -4.75 -18.67
C THR A 513 -28.65 -3.36 -18.03
N PRO A 514 -27.76 -2.44 -18.45
CA PRO A 514 -27.79 -1.08 -17.93
C PRO A 514 -29.19 -0.50 -18.18
N LEU A 515 -29.83 -0.02 -17.12
CA LEU A 515 -31.01 0.83 -17.25
C LEU A 515 -30.61 2.02 -18.13
N GLN A 516 -31.24 2.12 -19.30
CA GLN A 516 -31.17 3.25 -20.22
C GLN A 516 -31.78 4.50 -19.61
#